data_AF-L7F2V7-F1
#
_entry.id   AF-L7F2V7-F1
#
_cell.length_a   1.000
_cell.length_b   1.000
_cell.length_c   1.000
_cell.angle_alpha   90.00
_cell.angle_beta   90.00
_cell.angle_gamma   90.00
#
_symmetry.space_group_name_H-M   'P 1'
#
loop_
_entity.id
_entity.type
_entity.pdbx_description
1 polymer ?
#
loop_
_entity_poly.entity_id
_entity_poly.type
_entity_poly.pdbx_seq_one_letter_code
_entity_poly.pdbx_strand_id
1 'polypeptide(L)'
;MTGGTSSLADNNYESTLVNHLMLAQNTELGSVFVDKGNVVKAYGNGSLPTSEPVINFYDTEHEEDPLAAYYLVDGFGVTYDDSIMVNDIFVRNLTRGIDEEMNYTSVETVYGPFANKTSVATWGSRQTELTTNFATEDDVEEYAAVVLDEFDAPELRVDSIRWNATEHVDQVSGLELFDLVNIEYNSEAVTINKPFRVLAIEHDITPDAWLVTLDLLDVS
;
A
#
# COMPACT_ATOMS: atom_id res chain seq x y z
N MET A 1 -12.81 -1.74 11.71
CA MET A 1 -13.25 -0.35 11.45
C MET A 1 -14.38 -0.42 10.42
N THR A 2 -15.53 0.22 10.67
CA THR A 2 -16.54 0.46 9.64
C THR A 2 -15.99 1.54 8.72
N GLY A 3 -15.72 1.22 7.45
CA GLY A 3 -15.24 2.20 6.47
C GLY A 3 -16.14 3.43 6.49
N GLY A 4 -15.58 4.57 6.90
CA GLY A 4 -16.24 5.86 6.74
C GLY A 4 -16.39 6.07 5.24
N THR A 5 -17.61 6.26 4.77
CA THR A 5 -17.82 6.72 3.40
C THR A 5 -17.44 8.19 3.37
N SER A 6 -16.16 8.48 3.14
CA SER A 6 -15.70 9.82 2.87
C SER A 6 -16.43 10.34 1.62
N SER A 7 -16.91 11.58 1.68
CA SER A 7 -17.59 12.15 0.53
C SER A 7 -16.57 12.81 -0.40
N LEU A 8 -16.44 12.28 -1.62
CA LEU A 8 -15.55 12.85 -2.64
C LEU A 8 -16.19 14.08 -3.28
N ALA A 9 -15.41 15.15 -3.42
CA ALA A 9 -15.79 16.32 -4.20
C ALA A 9 -15.59 16.08 -5.70
N ASP A 10 -16.46 16.67 -6.51
CA ASP A 10 -16.21 16.84 -7.94
C ASP A 10 -14.93 17.65 -8.14
N ASN A 11 -14.15 17.36 -9.19
CA ASN A 11 -12.92 18.08 -9.52
C ASN A 11 -12.66 18.05 -11.04
N ASN A 12 -11.95 19.06 -11.55
CA ASN A 12 -11.47 19.19 -12.94
C ASN A 12 -9.93 19.09 -13.06
N TYR A 13 -9.24 18.57 -12.04
CA TYR A 13 -7.80 18.37 -12.02
C TYR A 13 -7.31 17.43 -13.13
N GLU A 14 -6.22 17.82 -13.81
CA GLU A 14 -5.49 17.12 -14.88
C GLU A 14 -6.22 15.95 -15.57
N SER A 15 -6.89 16.28 -16.68
CA SER A 15 -7.89 15.54 -17.50
C SER A 15 -7.70 14.06 -17.90
N THR A 16 -6.76 13.31 -17.34
CA THR A 16 -6.65 11.87 -17.62
C THR A 16 -7.42 11.04 -16.59
N LEU A 17 -7.99 9.93 -17.03
CA LEU A 17 -8.66 8.97 -16.16
C LEU A 17 -7.74 8.46 -15.03
N VAL A 18 -6.45 8.30 -15.33
CA VAL A 18 -5.44 7.82 -14.37
C VAL A 18 -5.27 8.81 -13.22
N ASN A 19 -5.21 10.11 -13.50
CA ASN A 19 -5.08 11.12 -12.47
C ASN A 19 -6.29 11.15 -11.53
N HIS A 20 -7.49 10.99 -12.08
CA HIS A 20 -8.71 10.90 -11.25
C HIS A 20 -8.75 9.61 -10.41
N LEU A 21 -8.28 8.49 -10.95
CA LEU A 21 -8.17 7.23 -10.20
C LEU A 21 -7.15 7.35 -9.07
N MET A 22 -5.98 7.95 -9.32
CA MET A 22 -4.96 8.20 -8.30
C MET A 22 -5.48 9.16 -7.21
N LEU A 23 -6.23 10.20 -7.60
CA LEU A 23 -6.79 11.15 -6.64
C LEU A 23 -7.83 10.47 -5.73
N ALA A 24 -8.71 9.64 -6.31
CA ALA A 24 -9.66 8.85 -5.53
C ALA A 24 -8.94 7.83 -4.64
N GLN A 25 -7.89 7.17 -5.15
CA GLN A 25 -7.07 6.26 -4.38
C GLN A 25 -6.45 6.94 -3.15
N ASN A 26 -5.81 8.09 -3.34
CA ASN A 26 -5.19 8.83 -2.24
C ASN A 26 -6.21 9.28 -1.20
N THR A 27 -7.39 9.74 -1.65
CA THR A 27 -8.44 10.24 -0.75
C THR A 27 -9.09 9.14 0.07
N GLU A 28 -9.27 7.96 -0.51
CA GLU A 28 -9.87 6.80 0.15
C GLU A 28 -8.85 5.90 0.85
N LEU A 29 -7.55 6.26 0.87
CA LEU A 29 -6.44 5.36 1.25
C LEU A 29 -6.58 3.97 0.58
N GLY A 30 -6.98 3.99 -0.68
CA GLY A 30 -7.38 2.82 -1.44
C GLY A 30 -6.25 2.19 -2.24
N SER A 31 -6.61 1.23 -3.08
CA SER A 31 -5.71 0.56 -4.02
C SER A 31 -6.36 0.47 -5.39
N VAL A 32 -5.60 0.82 -6.43
CA VAL A 32 -6.02 0.71 -7.83
C VAL A 32 -4.95 -0.05 -8.62
N PHE A 33 -5.35 -1.08 -9.35
CA PHE A 33 -4.46 -1.87 -10.19
C PHE A 33 -5.20 -2.49 -11.38
N VAL A 34 -4.45 -3.06 -12.33
CA VAL A 34 -5.00 -3.81 -13.46
C VAL A 34 -4.66 -5.28 -13.24
N ASP A 35 -5.67 -6.15 -13.24
CA ASP A 35 -5.44 -7.60 -13.12
C ASP A 35 -4.98 -8.23 -14.45
N LYS A 36 -4.51 -9.49 -14.43
CA LYS A 36 -4.19 -10.26 -15.65
C LYS A 36 -5.31 -10.36 -16.69
N GLY A 37 -6.56 -10.13 -16.28
CA GLY A 37 -7.73 -10.04 -17.15
C GLY A 37 -7.83 -8.72 -17.91
N ASN A 38 -6.90 -7.79 -17.70
CA ASN A 38 -6.94 -6.39 -18.16
C ASN A 38 -8.14 -5.61 -17.58
N VAL A 39 -8.58 -5.95 -16.37
CA VAL A 39 -9.66 -5.26 -15.68
C VAL A 39 -9.08 -4.36 -14.60
N VAL A 40 -9.48 -3.09 -14.61
CA VAL A 40 -9.16 -2.15 -13.53
C VAL A 40 -9.92 -2.55 -12.27
N LYS A 41 -9.20 -2.78 -11.19
CA LYS A 41 -9.71 -3.01 -9.83
C LYS A 41 -9.47 -1.76 -9.00
N ALA A 42 -10.46 -1.40 -8.18
CA ALA A 42 -10.37 -0.31 -7.23
C ALA A 42 -11.02 -0.74 -5.91
N TYR A 43 -10.28 -0.58 -4.82
CA TYR A 43 -10.72 -0.87 -3.46
C TYR A 43 -10.46 0.36 -2.60
N GLY A 44 -11.44 0.78 -1.79
CA GLY A 44 -11.22 1.77 -0.73
C GLY A 44 -10.59 1.14 0.51
N ASN A 45 -10.13 1.95 1.45
CA ASN A 45 -9.60 1.47 2.72
C ASN A 45 -10.59 0.55 3.45
N GLY A 46 -10.11 -0.56 3.99
CA GLY A 46 -10.92 -1.56 4.69
C GLY A 46 -11.88 -2.36 3.81
N SER A 47 -11.91 -2.14 2.48
CA SER A 47 -12.71 -2.91 1.52
C SER A 47 -11.89 -3.92 0.71
N LEU A 48 -10.67 -4.21 1.19
CA LEU A 48 -9.78 -5.16 0.55
C LEU A 48 -10.43 -6.55 0.50
N PRO A 49 -10.24 -7.34 -0.58
CA PRO A 49 -10.81 -8.67 -0.69
C PRO A 49 -10.38 -9.56 0.48
N THR A 50 -11.29 -10.24 1.17
CA THR A 50 -10.96 -11.21 2.23
C THR A 50 -10.56 -12.57 1.63
N SER A 51 -9.59 -12.57 0.72
CA SER A 51 -9.06 -13.79 0.11
C SER A 51 -8.19 -14.56 1.10
N GLU A 52 -8.23 -15.89 1.03
CA GLU A 52 -7.21 -16.73 1.65
C GLU A 52 -5.83 -16.47 1.03
N PRO A 53 -4.73 -16.69 1.77
CA PRO A 53 -3.40 -16.66 1.20
C PRO A 53 -3.26 -17.64 0.03
N VAL A 54 -2.64 -17.20 -1.06
CA VAL A 54 -2.37 -18.05 -2.24
C VAL A 54 -1.01 -18.74 -2.14
N ILE A 55 -0.10 -18.19 -1.35
CA ILE A 55 1.24 -18.74 -1.07
C ILE A 55 1.59 -18.42 0.39
N ASN A 56 2.20 -19.39 1.06
CA ASN A 56 2.81 -19.22 2.37
C ASN A 56 4.34 -19.34 2.23
N PHE A 57 5.05 -18.29 2.59
CA PHE A 57 6.51 -18.27 2.58
C PHE A 57 7.04 -18.61 3.97
N TYR A 58 7.94 -19.60 4.00
CA TYR A 58 8.57 -20.08 5.22
C TYR A 58 10.09 -19.96 5.12
N ASP A 59 10.75 -19.74 6.26
CA ASP A 59 12.20 -19.84 6.40
C ASP A 59 12.72 -21.27 6.59
N THR A 60 11.81 -22.21 6.85
CA THR A 60 12.08 -23.61 7.17
C THR A 60 11.07 -24.52 6.46
N GLU A 61 11.46 -25.78 6.24
CA GLU A 61 10.62 -26.76 5.54
C GLU A 61 9.31 -27.04 6.30
N HIS A 62 8.18 -26.98 5.59
CA HIS A 62 6.81 -27.22 6.06
C HIS A 62 6.10 -28.19 5.10
N GLU A 63 6.57 -29.44 5.05
CA GLU A 63 6.12 -30.47 4.07
C GLU A 63 4.61 -30.75 4.08
N GLU A 64 3.89 -30.38 5.14
CA GLU A 64 2.45 -30.58 5.28
C GLU A 64 1.61 -29.47 4.64
N ASP A 65 2.21 -28.32 4.29
CA ASP A 65 1.49 -27.20 3.68
C ASP A 65 1.60 -27.21 2.14
N PRO A 66 0.49 -27.44 1.40
CA PRO A 66 0.50 -27.41 -0.06
C PRO A 66 0.75 -26.02 -0.67
N LEU A 67 0.61 -24.95 0.11
CA LEU A 67 0.87 -23.58 -0.30
C LEU A 67 2.28 -23.10 0.04
N ALA A 68 3.09 -23.96 0.66
CA ALA A 68 4.45 -23.60 1.04
C ALA A 68 5.32 -23.32 -0.20
N ALA A 69 6.03 -22.20 -0.13
CA ALA A 69 7.11 -21.85 -1.05
C ALA A 69 8.43 -21.73 -0.27
N TYR A 70 9.48 -22.32 -0.85
CA TYR A 70 10.83 -22.40 -0.25
C TYR A 70 11.89 -21.69 -1.10
N TYR A 71 13.13 -21.72 -0.61
CA TYR A 71 14.33 -21.23 -1.31
C TYR A 71 14.31 -19.74 -1.60
N LEU A 72 14.11 -18.94 -0.56
CA LEU A 72 14.34 -17.50 -0.60
C LEU A 72 15.82 -17.24 -0.94
N VAL A 73 16.04 -16.55 -2.06
CA VAL A 73 17.38 -16.34 -2.62
C VAL A 73 18.16 -15.33 -1.78
N ASP A 74 17.46 -14.30 -1.29
CA ASP A 74 18.04 -13.18 -0.56
C ASP A 74 17.58 -13.15 0.92
N GLY A 75 16.89 -14.19 1.38
CA GLY A 75 16.18 -14.20 2.66
C GLY A 75 14.95 -13.28 2.65
N PHE A 76 14.38 -12.97 3.82
CA PHE A 76 13.42 -11.89 3.95
C PHE A 76 14.21 -10.59 4.15
N GLY A 77 14.02 -9.62 3.26
CA GLY A 77 14.54 -8.28 3.46
C GLY A 77 13.82 -7.63 4.64
N VAL A 78 14.32 -7.84 5.86
CA VAL A 78 13.77 -7.22 7.07
C VAL A 78 14.56 -5.95 7.34
N THR A 79 13.96 -4.82 7.03
CA THR A 79 14.55 -3.49 7.27
C THR A 79 13.78 -2.78 8.36
N TYR A 80 14.52 -2.13 9.27
CA TYR A 80 13.95 -1.10 10.12
C TYR A 80 13.94 0.18 9.28
N ASP A 81 12.78 0.52 8.73
CA ASP A 81 12.67 1.59 7.74
C ASP A 81 12.05 2.84 8.36
N ASP A 82 12.83 3.92 8.40
CA ASP A 82 12.36 5.25 8.79
C ASP A 82 12.06 6.14 7.57
N SER A 83 12.25 5.63 6.36
CA SER A 83 12.02 6.36 5.11
C SER A 83 10.53 6.57 4.82
N ILE A 84 9.68 5.65 5.28
CA ILE A 84 8.22 5.72 5.18
C ILE A 84 7.58 6.44 6.37
N MET A 85 8.34 6.76 7.42
CA MET A 85 7.82 7.43 8.61
C MET A 85 7.36 8.84 8.25
N VAL A 86 6.14 9.18 8.65
CA VAL A 86 5.50 10.48 8.42
C VAL A 86 4.86 10.94 9.73
N ASN A 87 5.30 12.09 10.24
CA ASN A 87 4.77 12.64 11.51
C ASN A 87 4.41 14.13 11.43
N ASP A 88 4.48 14.70 10.22
CA ASP A 88 4.08 16.06 9.87
C ASP A 88 3.48 16.05 8.45
N ILE A 89 2.22 16.45 8.29
CA ILE A 89 1.52 16.35 7.00
C ILE A 89 0.81 17.65 6.62
N PHE A 90 0.90 17.97 5.34
CA PHE A 90 0.03 18.94 4.66
C PHE A 90 -0.92 18.17 3.75
N VAL A 91 -2.19 18.56 3.73
CA VAL A 91 -3.17 17.97 2.83
C VAL A 91 -3.58 19.01 1.79
N ARG A 92 -3.17 18.78 0.54
CA ARG A 92 -3.58 19.55 -0.63
C ARG A 92 -4.91 18.99 -1.13
N ASN A 93 -6.01 19.62 -0.75
CA ASN A 93 -7.35 19.20 -1.17
C ASN A 93 -7.76 19.93 -2.46
N LEU A 94 -8.17 19.17 -3.47
CA LEU A 94 -8.57 19.67 -4.79
C LEU A 94 -10.06 19.46 -5.01
N THR A 95 -10.79 20.56 -5.23
CA THR A 95 -12.25 20.56 -5.42
C THR A 95 -12.64 21.35 -6.67
N ARG A 96 -13.87 21.18 -7.16
CA ARG A 96 -14.39 21.97 -8.29
C ARG A 96 -14.87 23.34 -7.82
N GLY A 97 -14.30 24.38 -8.39
CA GLY A 97 -14.82 25.74 -8.31
C GLY A 97 -15.36 26.25 -9.64
N ILE A 98 -15.75 27.52 -9.63
CA ILE A 98 -16.20 28.28 -10.81
C ILE A 98 -15.36 29.55 -10.86
N ASP A 99 -14.79 29.86 -12.02
CA ASP A 99 -14.01 31.09 -12.22
C ASP A 99 -14.90 32.31 -12.50
N GLU A 100 -14.29 33.49 -12.70
CA GLU A 100 -15.01 34.74 -12.99
C GLU A 100 -15.80 34.70 -14.33
N GLU A 101 -15.45 33.76 -15.21
CA GLU A 101 -16.04 33.57 -16.54
C GLU A 101 -17.11 32.46 -16.55
N MET A 102 -17.49 31.95 -15.36
CA MET A 102 -18.44 30.85 -15.17
C MET A 102 -17.98 29.50 -15.73
N ASN A 103 -16.67 29.31 -15.93
CA ASN A 103 -16.10 28.01 -16.29
C ASN A 103 -15.75 27.23 -15.03
N TYR A 104 -15.91 25.90 -15.10
CA TYR A 104 -15.48 25.03 -14.02
C TYR A 104 -13.95 24.95 -13.94
N THR A 105 -13.41 25.16 -12.76
CA THR A 105 -11.96 25.13 -12.49
C THR A 105 -11.65 24.24 -11.28
N SER A 106 -10.38 23.86 -11.14
CA SER A 106 -9.89 23.21 -9.92
C SER A 106 -9.53 24.28 -8.89
N VAL A 107 -10.06 24.16 -7.68
CA VAL A 107 -9.74 24.98 -6.52
C VAL A 107 -8.92 24.14 -5.55
N GLU A 108 -7.76 24.66 -5.19
CA GLU A 108 -6.86 24.05 -4.23
C GLU A 108 -7.00 24.70 -2.86
N THR A 109 -7.13 23.90 -1.82
CA THR A 109 -7.07 24.32 -0.43
C THR A 109 -6.04 23.46 0.29
N VAL A 110 -5.08 24.08 0.97
CA VAL A 110 -4.04 23.37 1.73
C VAL A 110 -4.37 23.43 3.21
N TYR A 111 -4.51 22.26 3.84
CA TYR A 111 -4.75 22.10 5.27
C TYR A 111 -3.47 21.64 5.99
N GLY A 112 -3.34 21.98 7.28
CA GLY A 112 -2.21 21.61 8.12
C GLY A 112 -1.26 22.77 8.49
N PRO A 113 -0.07 22.47 9.05
CA PRO A 113 0.44 21.12 9.30
C PRO A 113 -0.35 20.38 10.37
N PHE A 114 -0.69 19.12 10.11
CA PHE A 114 -1.09 18.18 11.14
C PHE A 114 0.16 17.41 11.59
N ALA A 115 0.42 17.33 12.88
CA ALA A 115 1.65 16.71 13.36
C ALA A 115 1.45 15.93 14.66
N ASN A 116 2.06 14.75 14.72
CA ASN A 116 2.20 14.00 15.95
C ASN A 116 3.41 14.55 16.74
N LYS A 117 3.13 15.48 17.66
CA LYS A 117 4.18 16.19 18.42
C LYS A 117 5.06 15.26 19.26
N THR A 118 4.52 14.13 19.72
CA THR A 118 5.29 13.14 20.50
C THR A 118 6.28 12.43 19.60
N SER A 119 5.84 11.93 18.44
CA SER A 119 6.71 11.32 17.44
C SER A 119 7.79 12.31 16.96
N VAL A 120 7.41 13.54 16.61
CA VAL A 120 8.36 14.59 16.17
C VAL A 120 9.43 14.85 17.23
N ALA A 121 9.07 14.84 18.53
CA ALA A 121 10.04 15.04 19.61
C ALA A 121 10.99 13.84 19.79
N THR A 122 10.55 12.63 19.46
CA THR A 122 11.35 11.39 19.61
C THR A 122 12.24 11.14 18.39
N TRP A 123 11.69 11.28 17.18
CA TRP A 123 12.31 10.83 15.92
C TRP A 123 12.70 11.96 14.97
N GLY A 124 12.32 13.21 15.29
CA GLY A 124 12.48 14.36 14.40
C GLY A 124 11.33 14.50 13.40
N SER A 125 11.21 15.67 12.76
CA SER A 125 10.15 15.93 11.78
C SER A 125 10.43 15.20 10.46
N ARG A 126 9.43 14.45 9.99
CA ARG A 126 9.34 13.84 8.67
C ARG A 126 8.07 14.31 8.00
N GLN A 127 8.25 15.24 7.06
CA GLN A 127 7.17 15.95 6.42
C GLN A 127 6.78 15.30 5.09
N THR A 128 5.48 15.20 4.82
CA THR A 128 4.96 14.89 3.48
C THR A 128 3.79 15.79 3.11
N GLU A 129 3.44 15.82 1.82
CA GLU A 129 2.24 16.47 1.30
C GLU A 129 1.39 15.43 0.57
N LEU A 130 0.12 15.32 0.95
CA LEU A 130 -0.83 14.38 0.37
C LEU A 130 -1.87 15.15 -0.43
N THR A 131 -2.15 14.71 -1.65
CA THR A 131 -3.15 15.34 -2.52
C THR A 131 -4.45 14.54 -2.51
N THR A 132 -5.56 15.17 -2.15
CA THR A 132 -6.88 14.54 -1.94
C THR A 132 -8.02 15.34 -2.58
N ASN A 133 -9.25 14.84 -2.53
CA ASN A 133 -10.46 15.52 -3.00
C ASN A 133 -11.67 15.34 -2.07
N PHE A 134 -11.48 15.51 -0.76
CA PHE A 134 -12.55 15.49 0.21
C PHE A 134 -13.55 16.63 0.00
N ALA A 135 -14.84 16.36 0.25
CA ALA A 135 -15.89 17.38 0.16
C ALA A 135 -16.00 18.26 1.42
N THR A 136 -15.46 17.81 2.55
CA THR A 136 -15.48 18.56 3.82
C THR A 136 -14.09 18.68 4.43
N GLU A 137 -13.90 19.71 5.27
CA GLU A 137 -12.68 19.89 6.06
C GLU A 137 -12.57 18.81 7.16
N ASP A 138 -13.70 18.41 7.76
CA ASP A 138 -13.73 17.35 8.78
C ASP A 138 -13.13 16.03 8.23
N ASP A 139 -13.47 15.64 7.00
CA ASP A 139 -12.90 14.45 6.35
C ASP A 139 -11.36 14.57 6.17
N VAL A 140 -10.85 15.78 5.96
CA VAL A 140 -9.39 16.04 5.85
C VAL A 140 -8.71 15.84 7.19
N GLU A 141 -9.30 16.33 8.28
CA GLU A 141 -8.76 16.18 9.63
C GLU A 141 -8.76 14.71 10.08
N GLU A 142 -9.84 13.98 9.81
CA GLU A 142 -9.93 12.54 10.10
C GLU A 142 -8.91 11.74 9.30
N TYR A 143 -8.78 12.02 8.00
CA TYR A 143 -7.76 11.41 7.15
C TYR A 143 -6.34 11.66 7.67
N ALA A 144 -6.05 12.91 8.05
CA ALA A 144 -4.77 13.30 8.60
C ALA A 144 -4.44 12.53 9.89
N ALA A 145 -5.42 12.34 10.76
CA ALA A 145 -5.26 11.57 11.99
C ALA A 145 -4.95 10.09 11.69
N VAL A 146 -5.63 9.46 10.71
CA VAL A 146 -5.38 8.07 10.31
C VAL A 146 -3.95 7.88 9.78
N VAL A 147 -3.51 8.76 8.88
CA VAL A 147 -2.14 8.69 8.33
C VAL A 147 -1.08 8.84 9.43
N LEU A 148 -1.29 9.77 10.37
CA LEU A 148 -0.36 9.97 11.48
C LEU A 148 -0.39 8.82 12.49
N ASP A 149 -1.52 8.15 12.71
CA ASP A 149 -1.56 6.98 13.61
C ASP A 149 -0.82 5.77 13.02
N GLU A 150 -0.87 5.62 11.68
CA GLU A 150 -0.26 4.51 10.97
C GLU A 150 1.26 4.68 10.79
N PHE A 151 1.73 5.89 10.47
CA PHE A 151 3.10 6.13 10.00
C PHE A 151 3.97 6.98 10.93
N ASP A 152 3.56 7.28 12.17
CA ASP A 152 4.34 8.16 13.05
C ASP A 152 5.60 7.54 13.66
N ALA A 153 5.82 6.24 13.51
CA ALA A 153 6.98 5.57 14.07
C ALA A 153 7.67 4.71 13.02
N PRO A 154 8.99 4.49 13.12
CA PRO A 154 9.65 3.51 12.28
C PRO A 154 9.10 2.12 12.62
N GLU A 155 8.84 1.31 11.59
CA GLU A 155 8.38 -0.06 11.74
C GLU A 155 9.40 -1.04 11.16
N LEU A 156 9.36 -2.26 11.68
CA LEU A 156 9.98 -3.40 11.05
C LEU A 156 9.06 -3.90 9.94
N ARG A 157 9.47 -3.72 8.69
CA ARG A 157 8.64 -4.05 7.52
C ARG A 157 9.33 -5.08 6.63
N VAL A 158 8.53 -5.88 5.94
CA VAL A 158 8.97 -6.71 4.82
C VAL A 158 8.49 -6.05 3.55
N ASP A 159 9.39 -5.39 2.84
CA ASP A 159 9.04 -4.67 1.61
C ASP A 159 9.08 -5.56 0.38
N SER A 160 9.98 -6.54 0.38
CA SER A 160 10.08 -7.48 -0.73
C SER A 160 10.57 -8.86 -0.31
N ILE A 161 10.20 -9.84 -1.12
CA ILE A 161 10.71 -11.20 -1.04
C ILE A 161 11.17 -11.65 -2.42
N ARG A 162 12.20 -12.48 -2.45
CA ARG A 162 12.69 -13.09 -3.69
C ARG A 162 12.94 -14.57 -3.50
N TRP A 163 12.35 -15.39 -4.36
CA TRP A 163 12.49 -16.84 -4.29
C TRP A 163 12.70 -17.48 -5.65
N ASN A 164 13.16 -18.72 -5.64
CA ASN A 164 13.26 -19.54 -6.83
C ASN A 164 11.97 -20.35 -7.02
N ALA A 165 11.18 -19.97 -8.02
CA ALA A 165 9.91 -20.59 -8.37
C ALA A 165 10.02 -21.87 -9.19
N THR A 166 11.24 -22.30 -9.55
CA THR A 166 11.46 -23.43 -10.48
C THR A 166 10.77 -24.72 -10.03
N GLU A 167 10.69 -24.97 -8.72
CA GLU A 167 10.03 -26.15 -8.16
C GLU A 167 8.53 -25.94 -7.87
N HIS A 168 8.06 -24.69 -7.97
CA HIS A 168 6.71 -24.24 -7.59
C HIS A 168 6.03 -23.45 -8.71
N VAL A 169 6.24 -23.85 -9.97
CA VAL A 169 5.73 -23.16 -11.16
C VAL A 169 4.22 -22.94 -11.13
N ASP A 170 3.46 -23.94 -10.65
CA ASP A 170 2.01 -23.86 -10.58
C ASP A 170 1.53 -22.74 -9.63
N GLN A 171 2.21 -22.55 -8.49
CA GLN A 171 1.89 -21.48 -7.52
C GLN A 171 2.12 -20.10 -8.15
N VAL A 172 3.21 -19.92 -8.89
CA VAL A 172 3.53 -18.65 -9.55
C VAL A 172 2.58 -18.34 -10.70
N SER A 173 2.11 -19.37 -11.42
CA SER A 173 1.15 -19.18 -12.51
C SER A 173 -0.22 -18.65 -12.03
N GLY A 174 -0.58 -18.94 -10.77
CA GLY A 174 -1.80 -18.47 -10.13
C GLY A 174 -1.71 -17.05 -9.58
N LEU A 175 -0.50 -16.64 -9.18
CA LEU A 175 -0.21 -15.41 -8.46
C LEU A 175 -0.59 -14.16 -9.27
N GLU A 176 -1.26 -13.23 -8.60
CA GLU A 176 -1.74 -11.97 -9.16
C GLU A 176 -1.36 -10.77 -8.27
N LEU A 177 -1.38 -9.57 -8.85
CA LEU A 177 -1.37 -8.37 -8.05
C LEU A 177 -2.54 -8.37 -7.06
N PHE A 178 -2.23 -7.95 -5.84
CA PHE A 178 -3.14 -7.85 -4.72
C PHE A 178 -3.62 -9.18 -4.14
N ASP A 179 -3.08 -10.31 -4.60
CA ASP A 179 -3.25 -11.57 -3.89
C ASP A 179 -2.67 -11.49 -2.48
N LEU A 180 -3.28 -12.24 -1.58
CA LEU A 180 -2.78 -12.36 -0.22
C LEU A 180 -1.70 -13.43 -0.16
N VAL A 181 -0.59 -13.15 0.49
CA VAL A 181 0.46 -14.13 0.81
C VAL A 181 0.71 -14.09 2.30
N ASN A 182 1.09 -15.22 2.91
CA ASN A 182 1.54 -15.21 4.29
C ASN A 182 3.06 -15.29 4.33
N ILE A 183 3.66 -14.59 5.28
CA ILE A 183 5.08 -14.72 5.57
C ILE A 183 5.24 -15.16 7.01
N GLU A 184 5.88 -16.31 7.18
CA GLU A 184 6.37 -16.80 8.45
C GLU A 184 7.90 -16.85 8.44
N TYR A 185 8.50 -15.98 9.25
CA TYR A 185 9.93 -15.88 9.47
C TYR A 185 10.22 -15.83 10.95
N ASN A 186 11.10 -16.70 11.44
CA ASN A 186 11.46 -16.73 12.84
C ASN A 186 12.98 -16.79 13.03
N SER A 187 13.54 -15.70 13.52
CA SER A 187 14.95 -15.58 13.90
C SER A 187 15.08 -15.20 15.38
N GLU A 188 16.29 -15.29 15.94
CA GLU A 188 16.55 -14.86 17.32
C GLU A 188 16.25 -13.37 17.56
N ALA A 189 16.24 -12.55 16.50
CA ALA A 189 16.08 -11.09 16.58
C ALA A 189 14.69 -10.60 16.15
N VAL A 190 14.01 -11.34 15.27
CA VAL A 190 12.77 -10.93 14.60
C VAL A 190 11.87 -12.13 14.38
N THR A 191 10.60 -11.96 14.71
CA THR A 191 9.52 -12.88 14.33
C THR A 191 8.51 -12.12 13.47
N ILE A 192 8.24 -12.63 12.27
CA ILE A 192 7.19 -12.15 11.36
C ILE A 192 6.24 -13.34 11.15
N ASN A 193 4.96 -13.14 11.43
CA ASN A 193 3.90 -14.09 11.10
C ASN A 193 2.65 -13.27 10.82
N LYS A 194 2.60 -12.69 9.61
CA LYS A 194 1.51 -11.80 9.19
C LYS A 194 1.25 -11.89 7.68
N PRO A 195 0.01 -11.63 7.25
CA PRO A 195 -0.36 -11.62 5.85
C PRO A 195 0.10 -10.32 5.16
N PHE A 196 0.44 -10.43 3.88
CA PHE A 196 0.83 -9.33 3.00
C PHE A 196 0.06 -9.38 1.69
N ARG A 197 -0.07 -8.24 1.02
CA ARG A 197 -0.58 -8.13 -0.36
C ARG A 197 0.56 -7.95 -1.34
N VAL A 198 0.46 -8.60 -2.48
CA VAL A 198 1.41 -8.43 -3.58
C VAL A 198 1.15 -7.10 -4.31
N LEU A 199 2.11 -6.18 -4.30
CA LEU A 199 2.03 -4.90 -5.02
C LEU A 199 2.69 -4.94 -6.41
N ALA A 200 3.73 -5.74 -6.54
CA ALA A 200 4.43 -5.95 -7.79
C ALA A 200 4.94 -7.39 -7.87
N ILE A 201 5.07 -7.89 -9.10
CA ILE A 201 5.67 -9.19 -9.40
C ILE A 201 6.71 -8.96 -10.49
N GLU A 202 7.97 -9.25 -10.20
CA GLU A 202 9.05 -9.28 -11.18
C GLU A 202 9.45 -10.73 -11.45
N HIS A 203 9.60 -11.08 -12.73
CA HIS A 203 10.09 -12.39 -13.15
C HIS A 203 11.43 -12.26 -13.86
N ASP A 204 12.43 -12.99 -13.35
CA ASP A 204 13.72 -13.19 -14.00
C ASP A 204 13.87 -14.67 -14.37
N ILE A 205 13.73 -14.96 -15.66
CA ILE A 205 13.70 -16.34 -16.18
C ILE A 205 14.96 -16.59 -17.00
N THR A 206 15.75 -17.54 -16.52
CA THR A 206 16.92 -18.10 -17.18
C THR A 206 16.66 -19.57 -17.54
N PRO A 207 17.52 -20.22 -18.36
CA PRO A 207 17.36 -21.65 -18.64
C PRO A 207 17.43 -22.55 -17.40
N ASP A 208 18.10 -22.10 -16.33
CA ASP A 208 18.39 -22.90 -15.14
C ASP A 208 17.55 -22.50 -13.92
N ALA A 209 16.90 -21.33 -13.95
CA ALA A 209 16.14 -20.80 -12.82
C ALA A 209 15.04 -19.83 -13.25
N TRP A 210 13.92 -19.89 -12.54
CA TRP A 210 12.89 -18.85 -12.53
C TRP A 210 12.91 -18.15 -11.17
N LEU A 211 13.44 -16.95 -11.12
CA LEU A 211 13.43 -16.12 -9.93
C LEU A 211 12.25 -15.17 -9.96
N VAL A 212 11.55 -15.04 -8.84
CA VAL A 212 10.42 -14.14 -8.70
C VAL A 212 10.65 -13.22 -7.51
N THR A 213 10.40 -11.93 -7.71
CA THR A 213 10.44 -10.91 -6.66
C THR A 213 9.03 -10.36 -6.45
N LEU A 214 8.55 -10.33 -5.21
CA LEU A 214 7.32 -9.61 -4.85
C LEU A 214 7.67 -8.36 -4.08
N ASP A 215 7.03 -7.25 -4.44
CA ASP A 215 6.90 -6.10 -3.55
C ASP A 215 5.63 -6.27 -2.71
N LEU A 216 5.68 -5.91 -1.44
CA LEU A 216 4.66 -6.28 -0.47
C LEU A 216 4.08 -5.06 0.26
N LEU A 217 2.77 -5.14 0.50
CA LEU A 217 2.03 -4.25 1.37
C LEU A 217 1.56 -5.00 2.59
N ASP A 218 1.89 -4.48 3.77
CA ASP A 218 1.33 -4.96 5.02
C ASP A 218 -0.18 -4.67 5.09
N VAL A 219 -0.95 -5.62 5.62
CA VAL A 219 -2.40 -5.50 5.78
C VAL A 219 -2.89 -5.92 7.17
N SER A 220 -1.97 -5.98 8.14
CA SER A 220 -2.31 -6.30 9.54
C SER A 220 -3.06 -5.20 10.28
#